data_AF-A0A399PUV2-F1
#
_entry.id   AF-A0A399PUV2-F1
#
_cell.length_a   1.000
_cell.length_b   1.000
_cell.length_c   1.000
_cell.angle_alpha   90.00
_cell.angle_beta   90.00
_cell.angle_gamma   90.00
#
_symmetry.space_group_name_H-M   'P 1'
#
loop_
_entity.id
_entity.type
_entity.pdbx_description
1 polymer ?
#
loop_
_entity_poly.entity_id
_entity_poly.type
_entity_poly.pdbx_seq_one_letter_code
_entity_poly.pdbx_strand_id
1 'polypeptide(L)' 'MTIVVTAATGRLGSRIVASLLARGAAASDVLATARRPEALADLAAQGVRTARLDYTDA' A
#
# COMPACT_ATOMS: atom_id res chain seq x y z
N MET A 1 10.62 -2.05 -10.15
CA MET A 1 9.48 -2.82 -10.72
C MET A 1 8.32 -2.65 -9.77
N THR A 2 7.12 -2.23 -10.19
CA THR A 2 6.07 -1.84 -9.23
C THR A 2 5.17 -2.99 -8.81
N ILE A 3 4.99 -3.17 -7.50
CA ILE A 3 4.02 -4.10 -6.88
C ILE A 3 2.86 -3.27 -6.34
N VAL A 4 1.66 -3.47 -6.88
CA VAL A 4 0.45 -2.79 -6.41
C VAL A 4 -0.26 -3.66 -5.38
N VAL A 5 -0.44 -3.13 -4.17
CA VAL A 5 -1.24 -3.76 -3.12
C VAL A 5 -2.53 -2.97 -2.95
N THR A 6 -3.61 -3.50 -3.48
CA THR A 6 -4.94 -2.89 -3.33
C THR A 6 -5.54 -3.19 -1.96
N ALA A 7 -6.40 -2.30 -1.46
CA ALA A 7 -6.99 -2.41 -0.12
C ALA A 7 -5.95 -2.57 0.99
N ALA A 8 -4.83 -1.82 0.87
CA ALA A 8 -3.68 -1.89 1.76
C ALA A 8 -3.97 -1.52 3.22
N THR A 9 -5.08 -0.83 3.49
CA THR A 9 -5.54 -0.50 4.85
C THR A 9 -6.38 -1.61 5.49
N GLY A 10 -6.70 -2.67 4.74
CA GLY A 10 -7.42 -3.84 5.23
C GLY A 10 -6.53 -4.79 6.03
N ARG A 11 -7.16 -5.73 6.75
CA ARG A 11 -6.47 -6.70 7.63
C ARG A 11 -5.42 -7.55 6.89
N LEU A 12 -5.66 -7.88 5.63
CA LEU A 12 -4.73 -8.63 4.79
C LEU A 12 -3.73 -7.71 4.10
N GLY A 13 -4.22 -6.63 3.47
CA GLY A 13 -3.39 -5.71 2.69
C GLY A 13 -2.22 -5.13 3.47
N SER A 14 -2.45 -4.70 4.72
CA SER A 14 -1.39 -4.13 5.56
C SER A 14 -0.29 -5.15 5.88
N ARG A 15 -0.67 -6.41 6.10
CA ARG A 15 0.29 -7.51 6.33
C ARG A 15 1.06 -7.90 5.08
N ILE A 16 0.43 -7.82 3.91
CA ILE A 16 1.11 -8.05 2.63
C ILE A 16 2.18 -6.98 2.44
N VAL A 17 1.86 -5.70 2.64
CA VAL A 17 2.86 -4.62 2.56
C VAL A 17 4.01 -4.86 3.53
N ALA A 18 3.72 -5.14 4.80
CA ALA A 18 4.74 -5.45 5.79
C ALA A 18 5.61 -6.66 5.40
N SER A 19 5.01 -7.72 4.85
CA SER A 19 5.72 -8.92 4.42
C SER A 19 6.61 -8.66 3.20
N LEU A 20 6.16 -7.85 2.23
CA LEU A 20 6.96 -7.46 1.07
C LEU A 20 8.21 -6.69 1.50
N LEU A 21 8.05 -5.71 2.39
CA LEU A 21 9.17 -4.93 2.92
C LEU A 21 10.14 -5.83 3.71
N ALA A 22 9.63 -6.71 4.57
CA ALA A 22 10.45 -7.65 5.34
C ALA A 22 11.23 -8.64 4.44
N ARG A 23 10.74 -8.92 3.23
CA ARG A 23 11.39 -9.78 2.24
C ARG A 23 12.38 -9.03 1.33
N GLY A 24 12.59 -7.73 1.57
CA GLY A 24 13.57 -6.92 0.86
C GLY A 24 13.02 -6.16 -0.34
N ALA A 25 11.70 -6.07 -0.52
CA ALA A 25 11.15 -5.14 -1.50
C ALA A 25 11.47 -3.70 -1.10
N ALA A 26 11.97 -2.89 -2.03
CA ALA A 26 12.14 -1.46 -1.80
C ALA A 26 10.77 -0.80 -1.58
N ALA A 27 10.64 0.07 -0.58
CA ALA A 27 9.37 0.75 -0.30
C ALA A 27 8.88 1.58 -1.51
N SER A 28 9.81 2.14 -2.28
CA SER A 28 9.54 2.85 -3.54
C SER A 28 8.97 1.98 -4.66
N ASP A 29 9.13 0.66 -4.58
CA ASP A 29 8.56 -0.30 -5.54
C ASP A 29 7.15 -0.75 -5.13
N VAL A 30 6.72 -0.52 -3.88
CA VAL A 30 5.38 -0.89 -3.40
C VAL A 30 4.43 0.29 -3.53
N LEU A 31 3.31 0.10 -4.23
CA LEU A 31 2.20 1.04 -4.29
C LEU A 31 1.03 0.50 -3.46
N ALA A 32 0.83 1.05 -2.28
CA ALA A 32 -0.29 0.75 -1.40
C ALA A 32 -1.50 1.62 -1.77
N THR A 33 -2.66 1.01 -2.03
CA THR A 33 -3.88 1.75 -2.38
C THR A 33 -5.03 1.49 -1.42
N ALA A 34 -5.87 2.51 -1.24
CA ALA A 34 -7.09 2.43 -0.44
C ALA A 34 -8.10 3.50 -0.86
N ARG A 35 -9.37 3.30 -0.46
CA ARG A 35 -10.45 4.28 -0.68
C ARG A 35 -10.24 5.58 0.09
N ARG A 36 -9.67 5.47 1.29
CA ARG A 36 -9.41 6.57 2.23
C ARG A 36 -7.89 6.78 2.35
N PRO A 37 -7.30 7.72 1.59
CA PRO A 37 -5.84 7.91 1.54
C PRO A 37 -5.23 8.25 2.89
N GLU A 38 -5.96 8.93 3.76
CA GLU A 38 -5.55 9.29 5.11
C GLU A 38 -5.19 8.06 5.96
N ALA A 39 -5.82 6.91 5.69
CA ALA A 39 -5.52 5.66 6.38
C ALA A 39 -4.20 5.00 5.90
N LEU A 40 -3.54 5.54 4.88
CA LEU A 40 -2.24 5.08 4.38
C LEU A 40 -1.06 5.89 4.95
N ALA A 41 -1.30 6.85 5.85
CA ALA A 41 -0.26 7.75 6.37
C ALA A 41 0.93 7.00 7.00
N ASP A 42 0.65 5.94 7.76
CA ASP A 42 1.70 5.11 8.37
C ASP A 42 2.58 4.43 7.32
N LEU A 43 1.99 3.94 6.23
CA LEU A 43 2.73 3.31 5.12
C LEU A 43 3.56 4.36 4.37
N ALA A 44 3.02 5.55 4.14
CA ALA A 44 3.74 6.65 3.51
C ALA A 44 4.96 7.07 4.34
N ALA A 45 4.84 7.10 5.67
CA ALA A 45 5.95 7.40 6.58
C ALA A 45 7.07 6.35 6.51
N GLN A 46 6.76 5.12 6.06
CA GLN A 46 7.74 4.05 5.81
C GLN A 46 8.38 4.13 4.41
N GLY A 47 8.09 5.18 3.63
CA GLY A 47 8.58 5.36 2.27
C GLY A 47 7.81 4.58 1.21
N VAL A 48 6.67 3.96 1.57
CA VAL A 48 5.80 3.26 0.62
C VAL A 48 5.03 4.29 -0.20
N ARG A 49 4.91 4.06 -1.50
CA ARG A 49 4.08 4.93 -2.36
C ARG A 49 2.62 4.67 -2.06
N THR A 50 1.82 5.72 -2.00
CA THR A 50 0.38 5.62 -1.70
C THR A 50 -0.46 6.23 -2.81
N ALA A 51 -1.64 5.67 -3.06
CA ALA A 51 -2.62 6.24 -3.98
C ALA A 51 -4.05 5.94 -3.54
N ARG A 52 -4.98 6.83 -3.88
CA ARG A 52 -6.41 6.53 -3.78
C ARG A 52 -6.77 5.48 -4.84
N LEU A 53 -7.54 4.49 -4.44
CA LEU A 53 -8.19 3.55 -5.35
C LEU A 53 -9.54 3.16 -4.77
N ASP A 54 -10.59 3.36 -5.55
CA ASP A 54 -11.91 2.80 -5.29
C ASP A 54 -12.25 1.79 -6.37
N TYR A 55 -12.73 0.61 -5.97
CA TYR A 55 -13.13 -0.43 -6.92
C TYR A 55 -14.40 -0.08 -7.68
N THR A 56 -15.14 0.94 -7.23
CA THR A 56 -16.38 1.42 -7.86
C THR A 56 -16.22 2.77 -8.56
N ASP A 57 -15.02 3.35 -8.60
CA ASP A 57 -14.77 4.55 -9.42
C ASP A 57 -14.74 4.13 -10.91
N ALA A 58 -15.43 4.90 -11.76
CA ALA A 58 -15.59 4.63 -13.20
C ALA A 58 -14.39 5.09 -14.03
#